data_AF-E7GN02-F1
#
_entry.id   AF-E7GN02-F1
#
_cell.length_a   1.000
_cell.length_b   1.000
_cell.length_c   1.000
_cell.angle_alpha   90.00
_cell.angle_beta   90.00
_cell.angle_gamma   90.00
#
_symmetry.space_group_name_H-M   'P 1'
#
loop_
_entity.id
_entity.type
_entity.pdbx_description
1 polymer ?
#
loop_
_entity_poly.entity_id
_entity_poly.type
_entity_poly.pdbx_seq_one_letter_code
_entity_poly.pdbx_strand_id
1 'polypeptide(L)'
;MATTIRPELSEKNPYWIEKHRYYELKHFCLQYPIWRKAYASLNGFSSKPIDWAMFIVTSTLGDPTAKVGIARAYYSERTDMIERVAEQTDQQLAPYILKAVTEGWSYDILKVRLGIPCCKDTYYELYRRFFWLLNRERK
;
A
#
# COMPACT_ATOMS: atom_id res chain seq x y z
N MET A 1 -13.29 -16.10 5.97
CA MET A 1 -12.24 -17.05 5.53
C MET A 1 -11.54 -16.45 4.32
N ALA A 2 -10.23 -16.22 4.41
CA ALA A 2 -9.46 -15.54 3.37
C ALA A 2 -9.34 -16.43 2.13
N THR A 3 -9.77 -15.94 0.96
CA THR A 3 -9.41 -16.56 -0.32
C THR A 3 -7.91 -16.40 -0.50
N THR A 4 -7.16 -17.47 -0.26
CA THR A 4 -5.72 -17.56 -0.49
C THR A 4 -5.42 -17.38 -1.98
N ILE A 5 -5.24 -16.13 -2.40
CA ILE A 5 -4.73 -15.82 -3.74
C ILE A 5 -3.39 -16.54 -3.87
N ARG A 6 -3.30 -17.45 -4.84
CA ARG A 6 -2.07 -18.23 -5.07
C ARG A 6 -0.97 -17.26 -5.51
N PRO A 7 0.16 -17.20 -4.79
CA PRO A 7 1.28 -16.32 -5.12
C PRO A 7 2.05 -16.82 -6.34
N GLU A 8 1.93 -18.11 -6.66
CA GLU A 8 2.66 -18.74 -7.76
C GLU A 8 1.87 -18.57 -9.06
N LEU A 9 2.44 -17.78 -9.97
CA LEU A 9 2.03 -17.65 -11.35
C LEU A 9 2.95 -18.49 -12.23
N SER A 10 2.42 -18.97 -13.35
CA SER A 10 3.27 -19.54 -14.40
C SER A 10 4.20 -18.48 -14.95
N GLU A 11 5.46 -18.83 -15.22
CA GLU A 11 6.47 -17.96 -15.83
C GLU A 11 6.03 -17.40 -17.19
N LYS A 12 5.10 -18.09 -17.86
CA LYS A 12 4.52 -17.66 -19.14
C LYS A 12 3.51 -16.52 -19.00
N ASN A 13 3.12 -16.14 -17.78
CA ASN A 13 2.17 -15.07 -17.54
C ASN A 13 2.86 -13.70 -17.71
N PRO A 14 2.27 -12.74 -18.43
CA PRO A 14 2.81 -11.37 -18.57
C PRO A 14 3.11 -10.68 -17.22
N TYR A 15 2.34 -11.01 -16.18
CA TYR A 15 2.46 -10.42 -14.84
C TYR A 15 3.22 -11.33 -13.86
N TRP A 16 4.09 -12.19 -14.36
CA TRP A 16 4.89 -13.07 -13.51
C TRP A 16 5.85 -12.27 -12.61
N ILE A 17 5.89 -12.66 -11.33
CA ILE A 17 6.78 -12.11 -10.31
C ILE A 17 7.23 -13.30 -9.46
N GLU A 18 8.48 -13.27 -9.01
CA GLU A 18 8.97 -14.25 -8.05
C GLU A 18 8.11 -14.28 -6.78
N LYS A 19 7.84 -15.48 -6.25
CA LYS A 19 6.99 -15.71 -5.08
C LYS A 19 7.37 -14.84 -3.87
N HIS A 20 8.65 -14.79 -3.53
CA HIS A 20 9.12 -14.00 -2.38
C HIS A 20 9.02 -12.50 -2.63
N ARG A 21 9.30 -12.06 -3.85
CA ARG A 21 9.11 -10.66 -4.26
C ARG A 21 7.64 -10.25 -4.20
N TYR A 22 6.71 -11.13 -4.60
CA TYR A 22 5.28 -10.88 -4.44
C TYR A 22 4.89 -10.70 -2.96
N TYR A 23 5.38 -11.56 -2.07
CA TYR A 23 5.10 -11.44 -0.64
C TYR A 23 5.68 -10.16 -0.04
N GLU A 24 6.90 -9.78 -0.43
CA GLU A 24 7.53 -8.52 -0.03
C GLU A 24 6.63 -7.33 -0.42
N LEU A 25 6.18 -7.28 -1.67
CA LEU A 25 5.29 -6.22 -2.16
C LEU A 25 3.93 -6.23 -1.48
N LYS A 26 3.38 -7.42 -1.21
CA LYS A 26 2.11 -7.55 -0.47
C LYS A 26 2.25 -6.99 0.95
N HIS A 27 3.31 -7.35 1.67
CA HIS A 27 3.55 -6.83 3.01
C HIS A 27 3.84 -5.33 3.01
N PHE A 28 4.53 -4.83 1.99
CA PHE A 28 4.69 -3.40 1.78
C PHE A 28 3.35 -2.67 1.67
N CYS A 29 2.41 -3.19 0.88
CA CYS A 29 1.08 -2.58 0.77
C CYS A 29 0.26 -2.66 2.07
N LEU A 30 0.41 -3.73 2.86
CA LEU A 30 -0.25 -3.85 4.16
C LEU A 30 0.26 -2.82 5.19
N GLN A 31 1.42 -2.20 4.97
CA GLN A 31 1.94 -1.12 5.81
C GLN A 31 1.30 0.24 5.50
N TYR A 32 0.63 0.39 4.35
CA TYR A 32 -0.05 1.62 3.94
C TYR A 32 -0.92 2.27 5.04
N PRO A 33 -1.83 1.56 5.73
CA PRO A 33 -2.64 2.18 6.78
C PRO A 33 -1.81 2.69 7.96
N ILE A 34 -0.65 2.10 8.25
CA ILE A 34 0.28 2.56 9.29
C ILE A 34 0.91 3.89 8.87
N TRP A 35 1.37 3.99 7.62
CA TRP A 35 1.94 5.22 7.08
C TRP A 35 0.92 6.35 7.00
N ARG A 36 -0.31 6.06 6.57
CA ARG A 36 -1.39 7.06 6.56
C ARG A 36 -1.69 7.60 7.97
N LYS A 37 -1.71 6.72 8.98
CA LYS A 37 -1.88 7.13 10.38
C LYS A 37 -0.70 7.95 10.90
N ALA A 38 0.53 7.53 10.61
CA ALA A 38 1.74 8.25 10.99
C ALA A 38 1.83 9.61 10.31
N TYR A 39 1.48 9.70 9.02
CA TYR A 39 1.43 10.96 8.30
C TYR A 39 0.38 11.91 8.89
N ALA A 40 -0.80 11.39 9.23
CA ALA A 40 -1.86 12.17 9.87
C ALA A 40 -1.48 12.66 11.27
N SER A 41 -0.81 11.83 12.08
CA SER A 41 -0.36 12.23 13.42
C SER A 41 0.70 13.34 13.38
N LEU A 42 1.58 13.33 12.36
CA LEU A 42 2.56 14.38 12.11
C LEU A 42 1.94 15.72 11.65
N ASN A 43 0.71 15.70 11.11
CA ASN A 43 0.00 16.92 10.70
C ASN A 43 -0.74 17.59 11.88
N GLY A 44 -1.10 16.82 12.90
CA GLY A 44 -1.78 17.35 14.08
C GLY A 44 -0.79 18.06 15.00
N PHE A 45 -0.90 19.39 15.11
CA PHE A 45 -0.19 20.24 16.10
C PHE A 45 -0.48 19.87 17.59
N SER A 46 -1.27 18.82 17.84
CA SER A 46 -1.81 18.40 19.14
C SER A 46 -1.69 16.88 19.39
N SER A 47 -0.94 16.14 18.57
CA SER A 47 -0.75 14.70 18.79
C SER A 47 0.25 14.46 19.93
N LYS A 48 -0.30 13.95 21.04
CA LYS A 48 0.30 13.69 22.36
C LYS A 48 1.81 13.39 22.37
N PRO A 49 2.56 13.89 23.37
CA PRO A 49 4.02 13.73 23.52
C PRO A 49 4.54 12.28 23.67
N ILE A 50 3.64 11.29 23.73
CA ILE A 50 3.99 9.87 23.93
C ILE A 50 4.58 9.24 22.66
N ASP A 51 4.14 9.62 21.46
CA ASP A 51 4.74 9.14 20.20
C ASP A 51 6.08 9.84 19.89
N TRP A 52 6.30 11.03 20.46
CA TRP A 52 7.56 11.76 20.36
C TRP A 52 8.68 11.14 21.20
N ALA A 53 8.33 10.39 22.25
CA ALA A 53 9.31 9.77 23.14
C ALA A 53 10.22 8.79 22.39
N MET A 54 9.72 8.11 21.34
CA MET A 54 10.54 7.21 20.52
C MET A 54 11.57 7.97 19.65
N PHE A 55 11.32 9.25 19.37
CA PHE A 55 12.20 10.13 18.60
C PHE A 55 13.19 10.92 19.48
N ILE A 56 12.85 11.11 20.77
CA ILE A 56 13.64 11.91 21.72
C ILE A 56 14.73 11.09 22.40
N VAL A 57 14.59 9.76 22.52
CA VAL A 57 15.57 8.91 23.22
C VAL A 57 16.92 8.80 22.49
N THR A 58 17.00 9.16 21.21
CA THR A 58 18.30 9.34 20.54
C THR A 58 18.79 10.77 20.72
N SER A 59 19.68 10.93 21.71
CA SER A 59 20.48 12.11 22.05
C SER A 59 21.24 12.69 20.85
N THR A 60 20.52 13.37 19.96
CA THR A 60 21.08 14.19 18.89
C THR A 60 20.32 15.50 18.90
N LEU A 61 21.07 16.58 19.13
CA LEU A 61 20.66 17.97 18.97
C LEU A 61 20.26 18.19 17.50
N GLY A 62 19.07 17.70 17.11
CA GLY A 62 18.59 17.72 15.75
C GLY A 62 17.22 18.37 15.70
N ASP A 63 17.04 19.30 14.78
CA ASP A 63 15.83 20.10 14.65
C ASP A 63 14.58 19.22 14.54
N PRO A 64 13.65 19.29 15.52
CA PRO A 64 12.44 18.46 15.50
C PRO A 64 11.61 18.72 14.23
N THR A 65 11.63 19.95 13.73
CA THR A 65 10.99 20.34 12.46
C THR A 65 11.60 19.63 11.26
N ALA A 66 12.93 19.51 11.20
CA ALA A 66 13.60 18.79 10.11
C ALA A 66 13.28 17.29 10.15
N LYS A 67 13.28 16.71 11.36
CA LYS A 67 12.91 15.31 11.60
C LYS A 67 11.48 15.01 11.16
N VAL A 68 10.53 15.90 11.49
CA VAL A 68 9.13 15.81 11.02
C VAL A 68 9.05 15.96 9.50
N GLY A 69 9.77 16.91 8.90
CA GLY A 69 9.81 17.10 7.46
C GLY A 69 10.28 15.86 6.71
N ILE A 70 11.37 15.25 7.16
CA ILE A 70 11.92 14.01 6.61
C ILE A 70 10.92 12.86 6.75
N ALA A 71 10.32 12.68 7.93
CA ALA A 71 9.33 11.63 8.15
C ALA A 71 8.08 11.81 7.27
N ARG A 72 7.61 13.05 7.08
CA ARG A 72 6.47 13.35 6.22
C ARG A 72 6.76 13.02 4.76
N ALA A 73 7.91 13.45 4.24
CA ALA A 73 8.33 13.12 2.88
C ALA A 73 8.44 11.59 2.68
N TYR A 74 9.03 10.90 3.67
CA TYR A 74 9.17 9.44 3.63
C TYR A 74 7.82 8.70 3.53
N TYR A 75 6.81 9.12 4.30
CA TYR A 75 5.50 8.48 4.27
C TYR A 75 4.70 8.89 3.04
N SER A 76 4.74 10.17 2.63
CA SER A 76 4.02 10.63 1.44
C SER A 76 4.52 9.94 0.18
N GLU A 77 5.83 9.86 -0.03
CA GLU A 77 6.40 9.21 -1.22
C GLU A 77 5.90 7.77 -1.40
N ARG A 78 5.77 7.01 -0.30
CA ARG A 78 5.29 5.62 -0.32
C ARG A 78 3.80 5.51 -0.54
N THR A 79 3.00 6.36 0.12
CA THR A 79 1.55 6.36 -0.08
C THR A 79 1.22 6.78 -1.51
N ASP A 80 1.89 7.81 -2.01
CA ASP A 80 1.70 8.35 -3.35
C ASP A 80 2.14 7.35 -4.42
N MET A 81 3.17 6.55 -4.16
CA MET A 81 3.58 5.47 -5.05
C MET A 81 2.48 4.42 -5.21
N ILE A 82 1.89 3.96 -4.11
CA ILE A 82 0.82 2.95 -4.14
C ILE A 82 -0.43 3.49 -4.86
N GLU A 83 -0.80 4.74 -4.55
CA GLU A 83 -1.95 5.43 -5.16
C GLU A 83 -1.75 5.62 -6.67
N ARG A 84 -0.58 6.11 -7.10
CA ARG A 84 -0.24 6.25 -8.52
C ARG A 84 -0.27 4.92 -9.26
N VAL A 85 0.29 3.86 -8.69
CA VAL A 85 0.27 2.52 -9.33
C VAL A 85 -1.16 1.99 -9.47
N ALA A 86 -2.02 2.22 -8.48
CA ALA A 86 -3.42 1.86 -8.55
C ALA A 86 -4.13 2.60 -9.70
N GLU A 87 -3.91 3.91 -9.83
CA GLU A 87 -4.44 4.71 -10.93
C GLU A 87 -3.91 4.27 -12.31
N GLN A 88 -2.62 3.92 -12.41
CA GLN A 88 -2.01 3.41 -13.65
C GLN A 88 -2.56 2.03 -14.07
N THR A 89 -3.04 1.21 -13.14
CA THR A 89 -3.67 -0.06 -13.50
C THR A 89 -4.99 0.16 -14.22
N ASP A 90 -5.89 0.92 -13.59
CA ASP A 90 -7.21 1.24 -14.09
C ASP A 90 -7.79 2.39 -13.27
N GLN A 91 -8.22 3.47 -13.94
CA GLN A 91 -8.71 4.67 -13.26
C GLN A 91 -10.05 4.45 -12.53
N GLN A 92 -10.91 3.57 -13.04
CA GLN A 92 -12.22 3.28 -12.45
C GLN A 92 -12.11 2.28 -11.30
N LEU A 93 -11.22 1.29 -11.44
CA LEU A 93 -11.04 0.22 -10.47
C LEU A 93 -9.96 0.52 -9.43
N ALA A 94 -9.15 1.56 -9.61
CA ALA A 94 -8.15 2.05 -8.66
C ALA A 94 -8.61 2.06 -7.19
N PRO A 95 -9.75 2.66 -6.80
CA PRO A 95 -10.16 2.70 -5.39
C PRO A 95 -10.48 1.30 -4.82
N TYR A 96 -10.94 0.37 -5.65
CA TYR A 96 -11.23 -1.01 -5.25
C TYR A 96 -9.94 -1.82 -5.10
N ILE A 97 -8.99 -1.65 -6.03
CA ILE A 97 -7.68 -2.29 -5.99
C ILE A 97 -6.89 -1.78 -4.78
N LEU A 98 -6.91 -0.47 -4.53
CA LEU A 98 -6.24 0.12 -3.37
C LEU A 98 -6.75 -0.49 -2.07
N LYS A 99 -8.07 -0.57 -1.88
CA LYS A 99 -8.67 -1.23 -0.70
C LYS A 99 -8.32 -2.72 -0.63
N ALA A 100 -8.35 -3.41 -1.75
CA ALA A 100 -8.00 -4.83 -1.81
C ALA A 100 -6.58 -5.11 -1.32
N VAL A 101 -5.63 -4.30 -1.79
CA VAL A 101 -4.20 -4.50 -1.57
C VAL A 101 -3.76 -4.00 -0.19
N THR A 102 -4.41 -2.95 0.33
CA THR A 102 -4.10 -2.38 1.65
C THR A 102 -4.83 -3.06 2.80
N GLU A 103 -6.10 -3.47 2.60
CA GLU A 103 -6.93 -4.09 3.64
C GLU A 103 -7.09 -5.61 3.46
N GLY A 104 -6.57 -6.17 2.36
CA GLY A 104 -6.65 -7.62 2.09
C GLY A 104 -8.04 -8.12 1.70
N TRP A 105 -8.90 -7.25 1.16
CA TRP A 105 -10.26 -7.65 0.77
C TRP A 105 -10.25 -8.57 -0.45
N SER A 106 -11.10 -9.61 -0.41
CA SER A 106 -11.36 -10.47 -1.56
C SER A 106 -12.42 -9.85 -2.49
N TYR A 107 -12.49 -10.36 -3.72
CA TYR A 107 -13.50 -9.93 -4.71
C TYR A 107 -14.93 -10.00 -4.14
N ASP A 108 -15.25 -11.06 -3.41
CA ASP A 108 -16.59 -11.27 -2.87
C ASP A 108 -16.97 -10.18 -1.85
N ILE A 109 -16.00 -9.74 -1.02
CA ILE A 109 -16.21 -8.64 -0.06
C ILE A 109 -16.40 -7.31 -0.82
N LEU A 110 -15.58 -7.04 -1.83
CA LEU A 110 -15.68 -5.82 -2.65
C LEU A 110 -17.03 -5.76 -3.38
N LYS A 111 -17.50 -6.89 -3.90
CA LYS A 111 -18.79 -6.98 -4.59
C LYS A 111 -19.96 -6.72 -3.65
N VAL A 112 -19.95 -7.32 -2.46
CA VAL A 112 -21.05 -7.16 -1.49
C VAL A 112 -21.05 -5.78 -0.84
N ARG A 113 -19.89 -5.23 -0.49
CA ARG A 113 -19.80 -3.96 0.27
C ARG A 113 -19.76 -2.71 -0.60
N LEU A 114 -19.11 -2.77 -1.76
CA LEU A 114 -18.85 -1.62 -2.61
C LEU A 114 -19.51 -1.72 -3.99
N GLY A 115 -20.11 -2.86 -4.33
CA GLY A 115 -20.79 -3.02 -5.62
C GLY A 115 -19.84 -2.91 -6.82
N ILE A 116 -18.68 -3.58 -6.76
CA ILE A 116 -17.67 -3.50 -7.84
C ILE A 116 -18.29 -3.82 -9.22
N PRO A 117 -18.08 -2.97 -10.24
CA PRO A 117 -18.77 -3.11 -11.54
C PRO A 117 -18.14 -4.15 -12.47
N CYS A 118 -17.09 -4.88 -12.03
CA CYS A 118 -16.37 -5.83 -12.88
C CYS A 118 -16.57 -7.29 -12.45
N CYS A 119 -16.26 -8.21 -13.37
CA CYS A 119 -16.25 -9.64 -13.08
C CYS A 119 -14.99 -10.05 -12.30
N LYS A 120 -15.05 -11.24 -11.70
CA LYS A 120 -14.00 -11.79 -10.85
C LYS A 120 -12.66 -11.94 -11.61
N ASP A 121 -12.71 -12.35 -12.87
CA ASP A 121 -11.52 -12.60 -13.68
C ASP A 121 -10.78 -11.30 -14.00
N THR A 122 -11.49 -10.27 -14.48
CA THR A 122 -10.92 -8.95 -14.72
C THR A 122 -10.32 -8.36 -13.45
N TYR A 123 -11.01 -8.52 -12.31
CA TYR A 123 -10.47 -8.06 -11.03
C TYR A 123 -9.13 -8.72 -10.68
N TYR A 124 -9.02 -10.04 -10.76
CA TYR A 124 -7.77 -10.73 -10.42
C TYR A 124 -6.67 -10.52 -11.45
N GLU A 125 -7.00 -10.25 -12.71
CA GLU A 125 -6.05 -9.82 -13.72
C GLU A 125 -5.44 -8.45 -13.36
N LEU A 126 -6.29 -7.47 -13.07
CA LEU A 126 -5.85 -6.13 -12.66
C LEU A 126 -5.09 -6.15 -11.33
N TYR A 127 -5.51 -6.99 -10.40
CA TYR A 127 -4.80 -7.20 -9.14
C TYR A 127 -3.36 -7.71 -9.37
N ARG A 128 -3.14 -8.64 -10.32
CA ARG A 128 -1.79 -9.10 -10.67
C ARG A 128 -0.99 -8.00 -11.39
N ARG A 129 -1.64 -7.29 -12.32
CA ARG A 129 -1.04 -6.15 -13.02
C ARG A 129 -0.57 -5.08 -12.06
N PHE A 130 -1.31 -4.80 -10.98
CA PHE A 130 -0.91 -3.88 -9.91
C PHE A 130 0.44 -4.26 -9.31
N PHE A 131 0.60 -5.51 -8.86
CA PHE A 131 1.87 -5.94 -8.27
C PHE A 131 3.01 -5.94 -9.28
N TRP A 132 2.72 -6.21 -10.55
CA TRP A 132 3.73 -6.16 -11.61
C TRP A 132 4.21 -4.74 -11.86
N LEU A 133 3.30 -3.76 -11.92
CA LEU A 133 3.66 -2.33 -12.01
C LEU A 133 4.42 -1.86 -10.76
N LEU A 134 3.94 -2.21 -9.56
CA LEU A 134 4.58 -1.84 -8.31
C LEU A 134 6.01 -2.42 -8.21
N ASN A 135 6.22 -3.64 -8.70
CA ASN A 135 7.54 -4.24 -8.76
C ASN A 135 8.49 -3.42 -9.65
N ARG A 136 7.99 -2.85 -10.75
CA ARG A 136 8.77 -2.07 -11.71
C ARG A 136 9.11 -0.68 -11.18
N GLU A 137 8.18 -0.04 -10.48
CA GLU A 137 8.40 1.27 -9.83
C GLU A 137 9.39 1.20 -8.66
N ARG A 138 9.56 0.01 -8.04
CA ARG A 138 10.49 -0.22 -6.91
C ARG A 138 11.78 -0.95 -7.31
N LYS A 139 12.11 -1.04 -8.60
CA LYS A 139 13.40 -1.55 -9.09
C LYS A 139 14.42 -0.42 -9.15
#